data_AF-A0A4U9HJK0-F1
#
_entry.id   AF-A0A4U9HJK0-F1
#
_cell.length_a   1.000
_cell.length_b   1.000
_cell.length_c   1.000
_cell.angle_alpha   90.00
_cell.angle_beta   90.00
_cell.angle_gamma   90.00
#
_symmetry.space_group_name_H-M   'P 1'
#
loop_
_entity.id
_entity.type
_entity.pdbx_description
1 polymer ?
#
loop_
_entity_poly.entity_id
_entity_poly.type
_entity_poly.pdbx_seq_one_letter_code
_entity_poly.pdbx_strand_id
1 'polypeptide(L)'
;MGLRTCGDVQNSDLSMLLKRFGKFGRVLWERSQGIDERNVNSERLRKSVGVERTLAEDIHDWADCEAIIVGQLYPELERRLAKVKPDLLIARQGVKLKFNDFQQTTQEHVWPRLNKEDLIATAKKTWEERRAGRGVRLVGLHVTLLDPQLERQLVLGL
;
A
#
# COMPACT_ATOMS: atom_id res chain seq x y z
N MET A 1 2.46 -5.60 30.37
CA MET A 1 3.07 -6.93 30.11
C MET A 1 4.48 -7.06 30.66
N GLY A 2 5.25 -5.98 30.80
CA GLY A 2 6.59 -6.06 31.41
C GLY A 2 7.68 -6.65 30.53
N LEU A 3 7.36 -7.04 29.29
CA LEU A 3 8.32 -7.60 28.34
C LEU A 3 9.08 -6.45 27.64
N ARG A 4 10.37 -6.30 27.94
CA ARG A 4 11.25 -5.27 27.35
C ARG A 4 12.43 -5.87 26.58
N THR A 5 12.88 -7.05 26.98
CA THR A 5 14.03 -7.76 26.42
C THR A 5 13.62 -9.11 25.84
N CYS A 6 14.47 -9.72 24.99
CA CYS A 6 14.25 -11.09 24.53
C CYS A 6 14.18 -12.07 25.71
N GLY A 7 14.96 -11.86 26.77
CA GLY A 7 14.92 -12.66 27.99
C GLY A 7 13.55 -12.64 28.66
N ASP A 8 12.87 -11.49 28.69
CA ASP A 8 11.52 -11.40 29.25
C ASP A 8 10.53 -12.23 28.42
N VAL A 9 10.65 -12.20 27.09
CA VAL A 9 9.78 -12.95 26.17
C VAL A 9 10.06 -14.45 26.25
N GLN A 10 11.33 -14.85 26.35
CA GLN A 10 11.73 -16.24 26.57
C GLN A 10 11.13 -16.82 27.86
N ASN A 11 11.09 -16.01 28.93
CA ASN A 11 10.51 -16.38 30.22
C ASN A 11 8.98 -16.29 30.27
N SER A 12 8.33 -15.96 29.16
CA SER A 12 6.88 -15.85 29.05
C SER A 12 6.27 -17.07 28.35
N ASP A 13 5.03 -17.40 28.71
CA ASP A 13 4.30 -18.50 28.07
C ASP A 13 3.91 -18.15 26.62
N LEU A 14 4.30 -18.99 25.67
CA LEU A 14 3.91 -18.87 24.26
C LEU A 14 2.38 -18.83 24.09
N SER A 15 1.61 -19.56 24.91
CA SER A 15 0.15 -19.56 24.82
C SER A 15 -0.44 -18.16 25.06
N MET A 16 0.15 -17.42 26.01
CA MET A 16 -0.23 -16.05 26.34
C MET A 16 0.14 -15.09 25.19
N LEU A 17 1.32 -15.25 24.59
CA LEU A 17 1.74 -14.46 23.42
C LEU A 17 0.85 -14.71 22.21
N LEU A 18 0.47 -15.97 21.94
CA LEU A 18 -0.45 -16.33 20.87
C LEU A 18 -1.84 -15.73 21.10
N LYS A 19 -2.38 -15.81 22.32
CA LYS A 19 -3.70 -15.25 22.65
C LYS A 19 -3.72 -13.72 22.46
N ARG A 20 -2.61 -13.04 22.78
CA ARG A 20 -2.56 -11.57 22.76
C ARG A 20 -2.13 -10.97 21.43
N PHE A 21 -1.25 -11.65 20.70
CA PHE A 21 -0.61 -11.14 19.48
C PHE A 21 -0.82 -12.03 18.25
N GLY A 22 -1.54 -13.15 18.37
CA GLY A 22 -1.82 -14.08 17.28
C GLY A 22 -0.53 -14.63 16.65
N LYS A 23 -0.49 -14.65 15.31
CA LYS A 23 0.69 -15.08 14.54
C LYS A 23 1.96 -14.31 14.90
N PHE A 24 1.83 -13.02 15.23
CA PHE A 24 2.98 -12.20 15.63
C PHE A 24 3.55 -12.63 16.99
N GLY A 25 2.72 -13.18 17.89
CA GLY A 25 3.17 -13.73 19.17
C GLY A 25 4.13 -14.90 19.00
N ARG A 26 3.85 -15.79 18.02
CA ARG A 26 4.76 -16.88 17.63
C ARG A 26 6.09 -16.33 17.11
N VAL A 27 6.03 -15.36 16.19
CA VAL A 27 7.23 -14.71 15.65
C VAL A 27 8.07 -14.08 16.75
N LEU A 28 7.45 -13.35 17.68
CA LEU A 28 8.15 -12.74 18.83
C LEU A 28 8.87 -13.79 19.68
N TRP A 29 8.20 -14.89 20.00
CA TRP A 29 8.76 -15.97 20.82
C TRP A 29 9.92 -16.70 20.15
N GLU A 30 9.77 -17.03 18.85
CA GLU A 30 10.83 -17.66 18.05
C GLU A 30 12.04 -16.75 17.90
N ARG A 31 11.84 -15.48 17.52
CA ARG A 31 12.93 -14.51 17.34
C ARG A 31 13.64 -14.19 18.65
N SER A 32 12.92 -14.23 19.77
CA SER A 32 13.54 -14.06 21.09
C SER A 32 14.50 -15.21 21.43
N GLN A 33 14.32 -16.40 20.85
CA GLN A 33 15.22 -17.56 20.99
C GLN A 33 16.27 -17.65 19.86
N GLY A 34 16.38 -16.64 19.01
CA GLY A 34 17.28 -16.66 17.85
C GLY A 34 16.81 -17.57 16.71
N ILE A 35 15.56 -18.04 16.74
CA ILE A 35 15.00 -18.88 15.67
C ILE A 35 14.43 -17.97 14.59
N ASP A 36 14.97 -18.07 13.37
CA ASP A 36 14.45 -17.44 12.15
C ASP A 36 14.61 -18.35 10.94
N GLU A 37 13.57 -19.13 10.64
CA GLU A 37 13.57 -20.10 9.52
C GLU A 37 13.32 -19.44 8.14
N ARG A 38 13.31 -18.10 8.05
CA ARG A 38 13.11 -17.42 6.77
C ARG A 38 14.32 -17.67 5.87
N ASN A 39 14.11 -18.40 4.80
CA ASN A 39 15.11 -18.56 3.76
C ASN A 39 15.43 -17.21 3.09
N VAL A 40 16.69 -17.04 2.70
CA VAL A 40 17.08 -15.95 1.81
C VAL A 40 16.35 -16.13 0.48
N ASN A 41 15.67 -15.08 0.01
CA ASN A 41 14.97 -15.08 -1.27
C ASN A 41 15.58 -14.03 -2.19
N SER A 42 16.37 -14.49 -3.16
CA SER A 42 17.01 -13.65 -4.19
C SER A 42 16.09 -13.26 -5.35
N GLU A 43 14.90 -13.85 -5.44
CA GLU A 43 13.97 -13.73 -6.57
C GLU A 43 12.72 -12.89 -6.22
N ARG A 44 12.80 -12.05 -5.18
CA ARG A 44 11.65 -11.27 -4.74
C ARG A 44 11.25 -10.22 -5.79
N LEU A 45 10.16 -10.49 -6.48
CA LEU A 45 9.56 -9.55 -7.42
C LEU A 45 8.77 -8.45 -6.70
N ARG A 46 8.77 -7.26 -7.31
CA ARG A 46 7.96 -6.12 -6.86
C ARG A 46 6.47 -6.46 -7.03
N LYS A 47 5.65 -6.12 -6.03
CA LYS A 47 4.20 -6.39 -6.04
C LYS A 47 3.33 -5.15 -6.29
N SER A 48 3.87 -3.96 -6.10
CA SER A 48 3.15 -2.71 -6.27
C SER A 48 4.09 -1.58 -6.66
N VAL A 49 3.53 -0.53 -7.27
CA VAL A 49 4.22 0.72 -7.59
C VAL A 49 3.35 1.86 -7.07
N GLY A 50 3.95 2.83 -6.39
CA GLY A 50 3.23 3.98 -5.86
C GLY A 50 4.03 5.26 -5.95
N VAL A 51 3.31 6.37 -6.00
CA VAL A 51 3.83 7.73 -5.94
C VAL A 51 2.94 8.51 -5.00
N GLU A 52 3.53 9.11 -3.97
CA GLU A 52 2.81 9.95 -3.02
C GLU A 52 3.64 11.17 -2.68
N ARG A 53 2.95 12.27 -2.36
CA ARG A 53 3.57 13.54 -2.00
C ARG A 53 2.90 14.08 -0.75
N THR A 54 3.72 14.31 0.29
CA THR A 54 3.31 15.18 1.41
C THR A 54 3.46 16.63 0.97
N LEU A 55 2.42 17.42 1.21
CA LEU A 55 2.33 18.82 0.80
C LEU A 55 2.95 19.72 1.87
N ALA A 56 3.45 20.88 1.46
CA ALA A 56 4.00 21.88 2.39
C ALA A 56 2.88 22.49 3.25
N GLU A 57 1.71 22.71 2.64
CA GLU A 57 0.48 23.19 3.28
C GLU A 57 -0.66 22.23 2.97
N ASP A 58 -1.60 22.11 3.91
CA ASP A 58 -2.76 21.22 3.76
C ASP A 58 -3.75 21.83 2.75
N ILE A 59 -4.19 21.05 1.76
CA ILE A 59 -5.18 21.50 0.76
C ILE A 59 -6.61 21.26 1.24
N HIS A 60 -7.50 22.16 0.85
CA HIS A 60 -8.89 22.18 1.31
C HIS A 60 -9.90 22.15 0.15
N ASP A 61 -9.43 22.39 -1.07
CA ASP A 61 -10.23 22.38 -2.29
C ASP A 61 -9.89 21.19 -3.18
N TRP A 62 -10.93 20.64 -3.82
CA TRP A 62 -10.78 19.50 -4.73
C TRP A 62 -9.88 19.84 -5.93
N ALA A 63 -9.96 21.08 -6.43
CA ALA A 63 -9.20 21.52 -7.59
C ALA A 63 -7.68 21.38 -7.37
N ASP A 64 -7.20 21.66 -6.16
CA ASP A 64 -5.79 21.49 -5.80
C ASP A 64 -5.38 20.01 -5.81
N CYS A 65 -6.25 19.15 -5.27
CA CYS A 65 -6.02 17.70 -5.25
C CYS A 65 -5.93 17.14 -6.67
N GLU A 66 -6.87 17.54 -7.54
CA GLU A 66 -6.89 17.12 -8.94
C GLU A 66 -5.66 17.63 -9.70
N ALA A 67 -5.27 18.89 -9.50
CA ALA A 67 -4.08 19.46 -10.12
C ALA A 67 -2.79 18.71 -9.72
N ILE A 68 -2.67 18.29 -8.46
CA ILE A 68 -1.54 17.46 -7.98
C ILE A 68 -1.55 16.09 -8.65
N ILE A 69 -2.71 15.45 -8.76
CA ILE A 69 -2.86 14.14 -9.40
C ILE A 69 -2.44 14.22 -10.87
N VAL A 70 -3.01 15.18 -11.61
CA VAL A 70 -2.83 15.32 -13.07
C VAL A 70 -1.42 15.82 -13.41
N GLY A 71 -0.97 16.87 -12.74
CA GLY A 71 0.27 17.56 -13.09
C GLY A 71 1.54 16.90 -12.57
N GLN A 72 1.45 16.04 -11.56
CA GLN A 72 2.64 15.55 -10.85
C GLN A 72 2.61 14.03 -10.61
N LEU A 73 1.57 13.52 -9.95
CA LEU A 73 1.60 12.14 -9.47
C LEU A 73 1.38 11.12 -10.59
N TYR A 74 0.42 11.38 -11.49
CA TYR A 74 0.09 10.45 -12.57
C TYR A 74 1.25 10.26 -13.56
N PRO A 75 1.88 11.32 -14.11
CA PRO A 75 3.01 11.16 -15.02
C PRO A 75 4.19 10.41 -14.38
N GLU A 76 4.44 10.64 -13.08
CA GLU A 76 5.50 9.94 -12.35
C GLU A 76 5.14 8.47 -12.10
N LEU A 77 3.88 8.17 -11.79
CA LEU A 77 3.40 6.80 -11.62
C LEU A 77 3.50 6.02 -12.93
N GLU A 78 3.02 6.61 -14.03
CA GLU A 78 3.11 6.03 -15.37
C GLU A 78 4.57 5.76 -15.75
N ARG A 79 5.46 6.75 -15.58
CA ARG A 79 6.90 6.60 -15.83
C ARG A 79 7.53 5.48 -14.99
N ARG A 80 7.17 5.37 -13.71
CA ARG A 80 7.69 4.31 -12.83
C ARG A 80 7.14 2.93 -13.18
N LEU A 81 5.87 2.86 -13.56
CA LEU A 81 5.21 1.62 -13.96
C LEU A 81 5.78 1.11 -15.28
N ALA A 82 5.93 1.98 -16.28
CA ALA A 82 6.47 1.63 -17.60
C ALA A 82 7.86 0.98 -17.55
N LYS A 83 8.69 1.34 -16.55
CA LYS A 83 10.01 0.72 -16.32
C LYS A 83 9.94 -0.77 -15.94
N VAL A 84 8.80 -1.22 -15.41
CA VAL A 84 8.61 -2.60 -14.92
C VAL A 84 7.55 -3.35 -15.74
N LYS A 85 6.54 -2.63 -16.26
CA LYS A 85 5.44 -3.13 -17.10
C LYS A 85 5.17 -2.10 -18.23
N PRO A 86 5.86 -2.21 -19.38
CA PRO A 86 5.75 -1.24 -20.48
C PRO A 86 4.35 -1.11 -21.09
N ASP A 87 3.53 -2.16 -20.98
CA ASP A 87 2.12 -2.19 -21.41
C ASP A 87 1.15 -1.52 -20.42
N LEU A 88 1.65 -1.17 -19.22
CA LEU A 88 0.92 -0.58 -18.10
C LEU A 88 -0.19 -1.49 -17.54
N LEU A 89 -0.10 -2.81 -17.78
CA LEU A 89 -1.05 -3.77 -17.21
C LEU A 89 -0.84 -3.93 -15.71
N ILE A 90 -1.94 -3.96 -14.99
CA ILE A 90 -1.99 -3.98 -13.52
C ILE A 90 -3.15 -4.86 -13.06
N ALA A 91 -3.10 -5.30 -11.80
CA ALA A 91 -4.21 -6.01 -11.17
C ALA A 91 -5.23 -5.04 -10.56
N ARG A 92 -4.73 -3.94 -9.97
CA ARG A 92 -5.52 -2.97 -9.21
C ARG A 92 -4.89 -1.59 -9.32
N GLN A 93 -5.70 -0.55 -9.22
CA GLN A 93 -5.22 0.81 -9.00
C GLN A 93 -6.01 1.50 -7.89
N GLY A 94 -5.44 2.55 -7.32
CA GLY A 94 -6.10 3.29 -6.28
C GLY A 94 -5.37 4.55 -5.86
N VAL A 95 -5.96 5.18 -4.87
CA VAL A 95 -5.57 6.47 -4.33
C VAL A 95 -5.40 6.38 -2.82
N LYS A 96 -4.56 7.26 -2.30
CA LYS A 96 -4.32 7.43 -0.88
C LYS A 96 -4.43 8.90 -0.53
N LEU A 97 -5.21 9.21 0.50
CA LEU A 97 -5.25 10.54 1.11
C LEU A 97 -4.82 10.43 2.57
N LYS A 98 -3.96 11.34 3.02
CA LYS A 98 -3.66 11.54 4.44
C LYS A 98 -4.20 12.89 4.87
N PHE A 99 -4.87 12.92 6.00
CA PHE A 99 -5.46 14.13 6.54
C PHE A 99 -4.51 14.82 7.54
N ASN A 100 -4.84 16.05 7.90
CA ASN A 100 -4.07 16.87 8.83
C ASN A 100 -3.94 16.26 10.24
N ASP A 101 -4.89 15.42 10.65
CA ASP A 101 -4.89 14.60 11.86
C ASP A 101 -4.04 13.31 11.77
N PHE A 102 -3.30 13.14 10.67
CA PHE A 102 -2.46 11.99 10.33
C PHE A 102 -3.19 10.66 10.09
N GLN A 103 -4.52 10.63 10.16
CA GLN A 103 -5.28 9.50 9.65
C GLN A 103 -5.13 9.43 8.14
N GLN A 104 -5.08 8.21 7.61
CA GLN A 104 -5.00 7.96 6.17
C GLN A 104 -6.13 7.05 5.72
N THR A 105 -6.55 7.27 4.49
CA THR A 105 -7.47 6.38 3.79
C THR A 105 -6.86 5.95 2.47
N THR A 106 -7.09 4.70 2.14
CA THR A 106 -6.78 4.14 0.82
C THR A 106 -8.08 3.64 0.20
N GLN A 107 -8.30 3.94 -1.07
CA GLN A 107 -9.37 3.36 -1.88
C GLN A 107 -8.76 2.81 -3.17
N GLU A 108 -9.00 1.53 -3.42
CA GLU A 108 -8.51 0.83 -4.60
C GLU A 108 -9.50 -0.24 -5.05
N HIS A 109 -9.45 -0.58 -6.33
CA HIS A 109 -10.29 -1.59 -6.95
C HIS A 109 -9.54 -2.32 -8.06
N VAL A 110 -10.12 -3.45 -8.50
CA VAL A 110 -9.60 -4.17 -9.66
C VAL A 110 -9.74 -3.27 -10.88
N TRP A 111 -8.64 -3.14 -11.61
CA TRP A 111 -8.60 -2.38 -12.84
C TRP A 111 -7.46 -2.92 -13.72
N PRO A 112 -7.68 -3.15 -15.02
CA PRO A 112 -6.76 -3.96 -15.83
C PRO A 112 -5.51 -3.20 -16.33
N ARG A 113 -5.60 -1.87 -16.46
CA ARG A 113 -4.55 -1.04 -17.05
C ARG A 113 -4.58 0.35 -16.46
N LEU A 114 -3.42 0.90 -16.09
CA LEU A 114 -3.32 2.23 -15.48
C LEU A 114 -4.19 3.26 -16.21
N ASN A 115 -5.16 3.84 -15.52
CA ASN A 115 -6.09 4.80 -16.10
C ASN A 115 -6.21 6.04 -15.22
N LYS A 116 -6.00 7.21 -15.82
CA LYS A 116 -5.96 8.49 -15.12
C LYS A 116 -7.35 8.93 -14.67
N GLU A 117 -8.33 8.83 -15.56
CA GLU A 117 -9.69 9.32 -15.35
C GLU A 117 -10.37 8.58 -14.19
N ASP A 118 -10.17 7.26 -14.10
CA ASP A 118 -10.65 6.43 -12.99
C ASP A 118 -9.95 6.78 -11.67
N LEU A 119 -8.64 7.05 -11.67
CA LEU A 119 -7.93 7.50 -10.46
C LEU A 119 -8.45 8.84 -9.97
N ILE A 120 -8.75 9.79 -10.87
CA ILE A 120 -9.35 11.09 -10.53
C ILE A 120 -10.75 10.87 -9.94
N ALA A 121 -11.59 10.05 -10.58
CA ALA A 121 -12.93 9.74 -10.08
C ALA A 121 -12.89 9.08 -8.69
N THR A 122 -11.96 8.16 -8.48
CA THR A 122 -11.76 7.47 -7.19
C THR A 122 -11.25 8.43 -6.11
N ALA A 123 -10.31 9.32 -6.45
CA ALA A 123 -9.85 10.37 -5.55
C ALA A 123 -10.99 11.32 -5.16
N LYS A 124 -11.83 11.72 -6.12
CA LYS A 124 -12.97 12.61 -5.88
C LYS A 124 -13.97 11.97 -4.93
N LYS A 125 -14.32 10.71 -5.17
CA LYS A 125 -15.19 9.94 -4.28
C LYS A 125 -14.59 9.81 -2.87
N THR A 126 -13.31 9.47 -2.76
CA THR A 126 -12.61 9.40 -1.46
C THR A 126 -12.61 10.74 -0.74
N TRP A 127 -12.40 11.83 -1.49
CA TRP A 127 -12.40 13.19 -0.99
C TRP A 127 -13.76 13.58 -0.41
N GLU A 128 -14.85 13.31 -1.13
CA GLU A 128 -16.21 13.64 -0.70
C GLU A 128 -16.67 12.78 0.48
N GLU A 129 -16.38 11.47 0.46
CA GLU A 129 -16.91 10.52 1.46
C GLU A 129 -16.10 10.46 2.76
N ARG A 130 -14.76 10.63 2.69
CA ARG A 130 -13.86 10.28 3.81
C ARG A 130 -13.13 11.47 4.41
N ARG A 131 -13.02 12.59 3.71
CA ARG A 131 -12.30 13.76 4.22
C ARG A 131 -12.97 14.35 5.45
N ALA A 132 -14.31 14.34 5.49
CA ALA A 132 -15.11 14.86 6.61
C ALA A 132 -14.67 16.27 7.03
N GLY A 133 -14.41 17.15 6.05
CA GLY A 133 -13.99 18.54 6.28
C GLY A 133 -12.51 18.75 6.63
N ARG A 134 -11.73 17.70 6.91
CA ARG A 134 -10.29 17.81 7.25
C ARG A 134 -9.45 18.33 6.07
N GLY A 135 -8.35 19.01 6.37
CA GLY A 135 -7.33 19.34 5.38
C GLY A 135 -6.61 18.06 4.91
N VAL A 136 -6.26 17.99 3.62
CA VAL A 136 -5.47 16.88 3.07
C VAL A 136 -4.02 17.30 2.97
N ARG A 137 -3.14 16.51 3.58
CA ARG A 137 -1.70 16.79 3.68
C ARG A 137 -0.83 15.89 2.81
N LEU A 138 -1.38 14.77 2.33
CA LEU A 138 -0.71 13.89 1.38
C LEU A 138 -1.72 13.35 0.39
N VAL A 139 -1.31 13.35 -0.87
CA VAL A 139 -2.02 12.70 -1.98
C VAL A 139 -1.10 11.63 -2.56
N GLY A 140 -1.63 10.45 -2.81
CA GLY A 140 -0.90 9.32 -3.38
C GLY A 140 -1.73 8.55 -4.39
N LEU A 141 -1.04 8.00 -5.38
CA LEU A 141 -1.56 7.06 -6.36
C LEU A 141 -0.75 5.77 -6.26
N HIS A 142 -1.41 4.63 -6.38
CA HIS A 142 -0.74 3.34 -6.33
C HIS A 142 -1.40 2.32 -7.24
N VAL A 143 -0.61 1.34 -7.67
CA VAL A 143 -1.05 0.17 -8.42
C VAL A 143 -0.51 -1.10 -7.79
N THR A 144 -1.30 -2.16 -7.90
CA THR A 144 -0.87 -3.53 -7.60
C THR A 144 -0.57 -4.23 -8.91
N LEU A 145 0.61 -4.85 -9.00
CA LEU A 145 1.05 -5.58 -10.19
C LEU A 145 0.37 -6.95 -10.24
N LEU A 146 0.20 -7.49 -11.44
CA LEU A 146 -0.28 -8.86 -11.65
C LEU A 146 0.70 -9.85 -11.02
N ASP A 147 0.16 -10.93 -10.46
CA ASP A 147 1.00 -12.04 -10.01
C ASP A 147 1.52 -12.76 -11.28
N PRO A 148 2.85 -12.92 -11.45
CA PRO A 148 3.42 -13.62 -12.59
C PRO A 148 2.90 -15.05 -12.75
N GLN A 149 2.46 -15.69 -11.67
CA GLN A 149 1.86 -17.02 -11.73
C GLN A 149 0.45 -16.99 -12.34
N LEU A 150 -0.35 -15.94 -12.09
CA LEU A 150 -1.65 -15.74 -12.73
C LEU A 150 -1.52 -15.35 -14.21
N GLU A 151 -0.51 -14.54 -14.57
CA GLU A 151 -0.29 -14.15 -15.99
C GLU A 151 -0.04 -15.37 -16.89
N ARG A 152 0.64 -16.41 -16.39
CA ARG A 152 0.92 -17.63 -17.15
C ARG A 152 -0.30 -18.52 -17.37
N GLN A 153 -1.34 -18.39 -16.54
CA GLN A 153 -2.53 -19.25 -16.59
C GLN A 153 -3.55 -18.83 -17.66
N LEU A 154 -3.46 -17.61 -18.18
CA LEU A 154 -4.39 -17.08 -19.19
C LEU A 154 -4.10 -17.55 -20.63
N VAL A 155 -3.10 -18.41 -20.84
CA VAL A 155 -2.80 -19.03 -22.14
C VAL A 155 -3.43 -20.42 -22.23
N LEU A 156 -4.75 -20.49 -22.17
CA LEU A 156 -5.50 -21.62 -22.73
C LEU A 156 -6.42 -21.05 -23.79
N GLY A 157 -5.89 -21.00 -25.01
CA GLY A 157 -6.64 -20.65 -26.20
C GLY A 157 -7.78 -21.65 -26.42
N LEU A 158 -8.93 -21.10 -26.81
CA LEU A 158 -9.90 -21.79 -27.65
C LEU A 158 -9.44 -21.70 -29.11
#